data_AF-A0A553HKJ9-F1
#
_entry.id   AF-A0A553HKJ9-F1
#
_cell.length_a   1.000
_cell.length_b   1.000
_cell.length_c   1.000
_cell.angle_alpha   90.00
_cell.angle_beta   90.00
_cell.angle_gamma   90.00
#
_symmetry.space_group_name_H-M   'P 1'
#
loop_
_entity.id
_entity.type
_entity.pdbx_description
1 polymer ?
#
loop_
_entity_poly.entity_id
_entity_poly.type
_entity_poly.pdbx_seq_one_letter_code
_entity_poly.pdbx_strand_id
1 'polypeptide(L)'
;MASIGRVALNGINAMIESTQTLANFQFDFSIVKVDAPQEFHDLGQRLIPARREMAEDGKLHITARRLGAIFDSLLPQTPQLIKTYGLRASEIARESIQSPPTGLGIFAKQAGLDGASIWAGATSGSGAIQVHLLACMLARMWKGSEATSIWVELLKCRRVEIQTEFDRTGSIDTRTLVAVKQQIDRSDLAEWDASARAWLRVADQCKSLQQKQLLLIIGNLDKQVNSKASVYDSVIKAWVTGLEVMESLLQGCPMVMQSGDIPLALSSWHIYPDLNILDPATKMVHQKDPLVPAPGILTIGLNWHGDTHDKGLQWSLPLAHLRYYGDPVVRTSKITKQGSRLSLDKFGIAVLGCVLGGWDIEDEEIEKVIKWIARISKIVILFCNTHKHAAKGSWLIYLLGCAAELFISSRGFERGLFTQLLTLGRNNRSFIGARS
;
A
#
# COMPACT_ATOMS: atom_id res chain seq x y z
N MET A 1 41.90 -51.79 -29.91
CA MET A 1 41.01 -50.62 -30.13
C MET A 1 40.16 -50.38 -28.89
N ALA A 2 40.69 -49.74 -27.84
CA ALA A 2 39.94 -49.44 -26.62
C ALA A 2 40.50 -48.18 -25.94
N SER A 3 40.19 -46.99 -26.48
CA SER A 3 40.60 -45.72 -25.86
C SER A 3 39.66 -44.53 -26.13
N ILE A 4 38.63 -44.70 -26.97
CA ILE A 4 37.75 -43.58 -27.34
C ILE A 4 36.57 -43.42 -26.35
N GLY A 5 36.25 -44.46 -25.57
CA GLY A 5 35.14 -44.41 -24.59
C GLY A 5 35.44 -43.66 -23.27
N ARG A 6 36.70 -43.59 -22.82
CA ARG A 6 37.05 -42.93 -21.54
C ARG A 6 37.10 -41.41 -21.61
N VAL A 7 37.37 -40.83 -22.78
CA VAL A 7 37.43 -39.37 -22.94
C VAL A 7 36.03 -38.75 -23.03
N ALA A 8 35.07 -39.44 -23.66
CA ALA A 8 33.68 -38.99 -23.74
C ALA A 8 32.97 -39.02 -22.36
N LEU A 9 33.23 -40.05 -21.55
CA LEU A 9 32.70 -40.15 -20.18
C LEU A 9 33.31 -39.09 -19.24
N ASN A 10 34.58 -38.76 -19.39
CA ASN A 10 35.21 -37.69 -18.62
C ASN A 10 34.75 -36.29 -19.06
N GLY A 11 34.43 -36.07 -20.34
CA GLY A 11 33.85 -34.82 -20.83
C GLY A 11 32.43 -34.58 -20.32
N ILE A 12 31.59 -35.62 -20.28
CA ILE A 12 30.23 -35.54 -19.73
C ILE A 12 30.27 -35.36 -18.21
N ASN A 13 31.16 -36.08 -17.50
CA ASN A 13 31.34 -35.89 -16.06
C ASN A 13 31.92 -34.51 -15.72
N ALA A 14 32.87 -33.99 -16.51
CA ALA A 14 33.38 -32.63 -16.33
C ALA A 14 32.31 -31.57 -16.64
N MET A 15 31.40 -31.81 -17.58
CA MET A 15 30.28 -30.91 -17.88
C MET A 15 29.23 -30.95 -16.75
N ILE A 16 28.94 -32.13 -16.22
CA ILE A 16 28.04 -32.32 -15.05
C ILE A 16 28.68 -31.72 -13.79
N GLU A 17 29.98 -31.95 -13.54
CA GLU A 17 30.73 -31.35 -12.44
C GLU A 17 30.85 -29.84 -12.59
N SER A 18 31.03 -29.31 -13.80
CA SER A 18 31.04 -27.86 -14.05
C SER A 18 29.67 -27.23 -13.80
N THR A 19 28.58 -27.91 -14.15
CA THR A 19 27.21 -27.46 -13.86
C THR A 19 26.91 -27.56 -12.36
N GLN A 20 27.44 -28.56 -11.66
CA GLN A 20 27.31 -28.71 -10.20
C GLN A 20 28.23 -27.77 -9.40
N THR A 21 29.40 -27.40 -9.93
CA THR A 21 30.28 -26.38 -9.32
C THR A 21 29.82 -24.96 -9.63
N LEU A 22 29.20 -24.69 -10.79
CA LEU A 22 28.47 -23.45 -11.06
C LEU A 22 27.20 -23.33 -10.20
N ALA A 23 26.56 -24.44 -9.85
CA ALA A 23 25.47 -24.46 -8.85
C ALA A 23 25.96 -24.18 -7.41
N ASN A 24 27.27 -24.23 -7.16
CA ASN A 24 27.92 -23.85 -5.90
C ASN A 24 28.49 -22.41 -5.91
N PHE A 25 28.26 -21.61 -6.96
CA PHE A 25 28.29 -20.16 -6.78
C PHE A 25 27.14 -19.78 -5.86
N GLN A 26 27.45 -19.71 -4.58
CA GLN A 26 26.57 -19.23 -3.53
C GLN A 26 26.32 -17.74 -3.80
N PHE A 27 25.39 -17.45 -4.72
CA PHE A 27 25.01 -16.09 -5.07
C PHE A 27 24.47 -15.43 -3.80
N ASP A 28 25.30 -14.58 -3.20
CA ASP A 28 24.98 -13.91 -1.95
C ASP A 28 24.20 -12.63 -2.26
N PHE A 29 22.91 -12.67 -1.94
CA PHE A 29 22.04 -11.51 -2.08
C PHE A 29 22.43 -10.35 -1.16
N SER A 30 23.30 -10.56 -0.16
CA SER A 30 23.82 -9.46 0.66
C SER A 30 24.91 -8.63 -0.03
N ILE A 31 25.66 -9.21 -0.97
CA ILE A 31 26.90 -8.60 -1.50
C ILE A 31 26.63 -7.72 -2.74
N VAL A 32 25.67 -8.08 -3.57
CA VAL A 32 25.43 -7.36 -4.83
C VAL A 32 24.55 -6.14 -4.57
N LYS A 33 25.12 -4.95 -4.74
CA LYS A 33 24.41 -3.66 -4.72
C LYS A 33 24.37 -3.10 -6.13
N VAL A 34 23.19 -2.64 -6.56
CA VAL A 34 23.01 -1.87 -7.78
C VAL A 34 22.92 -0.40 -7.37
N ASP A 35 23.58 0.48 -8.11
CA ASP A 35 23.41 1.91 -7.90
C ASP A 35 21.95 2.29 -8.12
N ALA A 36 21.35 2.93 -7.11
CA ALA A 36 19.96 3.36 -7.19
C ALA A 36 19.79 4.36 -8.35
N PRO A 37 18.72 4.24 -9.15
CA PRO A 37 18.43 5.21 -10.21
C PRO A 37 18.31 6.63 -9.62
N GLN A 38 18.76 7.62 -10.38
CA GLN A 38 18.80 9.03 -9.97
C GLN A 38 17.44 9.53 -9.46
N GLU A 39 16.35 9.00 -10.02
CA GLU A 39 14.99 9.40 -9.68
C GLU A 39 14.64 9.10 -8.21
N PHE A 40 15.33 8.16 -7.55
CA PHE A 40 15.11 7.77 -6.16
C PHE A 40 16.07 8.41 -5.16
N HIS A 41 17.05 9.21 -5.59
CA HIS A 41 18.12 9.70 -4.72
C HIS A 41 17.60 10.55 -3.55
N ASP A 42 16.66 11.47 -3.80
CA ASP A 42 16.11 12.31 -2.74
C ASP A 42 15.32 11.51 -1.71
N LEU A 43 14.66 10.42 -2.13
CA LEU A 43 14.05 9.48 -1.20
C LEU A 43 15.11 8.87 -0.28
N GLY A 44 16.18 8.29 -0.86
CA GLY A 44 17.25 7.65 -0.10
C GLY A 44 17.93 8.59 0.90
N GLN A 45 18.12 9.86 0.53
CA GLN A 45 18.70 10.89 1.41
C GLN A 45 17.80 11.28 2.58
N ARG A 46 16.47 11.13 2.45
CA ARG A 46 15.49 11.57 3.44
C ARG A 46 14.95 10.45 4.32
N LEU A 47 15.34 9.20 4.06
CA LEU A 47 15.07 8.09 4.95
C LEU A 47 15.76 8.30 6.29
N ILE A 48 15.11 7.85 7.36
CA ILE A 48 15.77 7.78 8.66
C ILE A 48 16.95 6.80 8.60
N PRO A 49 18.10 7.07 9.27
CA PRO A 49 19.32 6.29 9.10
C PRO A 49 19.13 4.78 9.28
N ALA A 50 18.39 4.37 10.32
CA ALA A 50 18.10 2.96 10.57
C ALA A 50 17.32 2.29 9.41
N ARG A 51 16.40 3.00 8.76
CA ARG A 51 15.63 2.48 7.63
C ARG A 51 16.46 2.41 6.36
N ARG A 52 17.38 3.36 6.18
CA ARG A 52 18.34 3.34 5.08
C ARG A 52 19.29 2.16 5.21
N GLU A 53 19.89 1.96 6.39
CA GLU A 53 20.77 0.82 6.68
C GLU A 53 20.05 -0.53 6.43
N MET A 54 18.82 -0.67 6.92
CA MET A 54 18.02 -1.87 6.66
C MET A 54 17.79 -2.16 5.17
N ALA A 55 17.69 -1.11 4.36
CA ALA A 55 17.42 -1.18 2.93
C ALA A 55 18.68 -1.31 2.07
N GLU A 56 19.85 -0.90 2.57
CA GLU A 56 21.13 -1.01 1.85
C GLU A 56 21.91 -2.27 2.22
N ASP A 57 21.88 -2.66 3.49
CA ASP A 57 22.73 -3.73 4.06
C ASP A 57 21.94 -4.74 4.91
N GLY A 58 20.67 -4.45 5.21
CA GLY A 58 19.86 -5.28 6.09
C GLY A 58 19.06 -6.38 5.37
N LYS A 59 18.22 -7.05 6.16
CA LYS A 59 17.32 -8.11 5.68
C LYS A 59 16.35 -7.63 4.59
N LEU A 60 15.95 -6.36 4.63
CA LEU A 60 15.01 -5.81 3.66
C LEU A 60 15.62 -5.76 2.25
N HIS A 61 16.92 -5.48 2.14
CA HIS A 61 17.69 -5.58 0.89
C HIS A 61 17.65 -7.01 0.34
N ILE A 62 17.99 -7.98 1.19
CA ILE A 62 18.00 -9.40 0.83
C ILE A 62 16.61 -9.85 0.36
N THR A 63 15.55 -9.46 1.09
CA THR A 63 14.16 -9.75 0.72
C THR A 63 13.82 -9.12 -0.63
N ALA A 64 14.16 -7.85 -0.86
CA ALA A 64 13.91 -7.17 -2.14
C ALA A 64 14.56 -7.90 -3.31
N ARG A 65 15.85 -8.27 -3.20
CA ARG A 65 16.55 -8.97 -4.28
C ARG A 65 16.02 -10.36 -4.54
N ARG A 66 15.67 -11.10 -3.50
CA ARG A 66 15.11 -12.46 -3.60
C ARG A 66 13.73 -12.42 -4.25
N LEU A 67 12.85 -11.54 -3.79
CA LEU A 67 11.54 -11.37 -4.40
C LEU A 67 11.68 -10.92 -5.86
N GLY A 68 12.54 -9.94 -6.15
CA GLY A 68 12.84 -9.51 -7.51
C GLY A 68 13.26 -10.67 -8.42
N ALA A 69 14.15 -11.54 -7.94
CA ALA A 69 14.58 -12.72 -8.68
C ALA A 69 13.46 -13.75 -8.91
N ILE A 70 12.64 -14.03 -7.89
CA ILE A 70 11.58 -15.05 -7.96
C ILE A 70 10.47 -14.63 -8.95
N PHE A 71 10.19 -13.33 -9.06
CA PHE A 71 9.13 -12.82 -9.91
C PHE A 71 9.61 -12.31 -11.27
N ASP A 72 10.92 -12.19 -11.50
CA ASP A 72 11.52 -11.54 -12.68
C ASP A 72 10.90 -12.00 -14.02
N SER A 73 10.71 -13.31 -14.18
CA SER A 73 10.17 -13.89 -15.42
C SER A 73 8.71 -13.49 -15.73
N LEU A 74 7.99 -12.89 -14.79
CA LEU A 74 6.61 -12.42 -14.96
C LEU A 74 6.52 -10.92 -15.24
N LEU A 75 7.64 -10.20 -15.14
CA LEU A 75 7.63 -8.75 -15.11
C LEU A 75 7.64 -8.15 -16.53
N PRO A 76 6.65 -7.31 -16.88
CA PRO A 76 6.71 -6.54 -18.10
C PRO A 76 7.79 -5.45 -18.01
N GLN A 77 8.28 -5.01 -19.17
CA GLN A 77 9.21 -3.89 -19.25
C GLN A 77 8.46 -2.58 -18.95
N THR A 78 8.80 -1.93 -17.84
CA THR A 78 8.11 -0.70 -17.39
C THR A 78 9.07 0.44 -17.01
N PRO A 79 9.98 0.85 -17.91
CA PRO A 79 10.98 1.87 -17.61
C PRO A 79 10.37 3.24 -17.28
N GLN A 80 9.27 3.65 -17.94
CA GLN A 80 8.64 4.95 -17.65
C GLN A 80 7.93 4.93 -16.31
N LEU A 81 7.29 3.81 -15.95
CA LEU A 81 6.70 3.63 -14.63
C LEU A 81 7.73 3.69 -13.53
N ILE A 82 8.84 2.96 -13.64
CA ILE A 82 9.89 2.95 -12.63
C ILE A 82 10.47 4.36 -12.45
N LYS A 83 10.78 5.04 -13.56
CA LYS A 83 11.29 6.41 -13.55
C LYS A 83 10.30 7.37 -12.86
N THR A 84 9.05 7.34 -13.30
CA THR A 84 8.00 8.24 -12.79
C THR A 84 7.70 7.97 -11.32
N TYR A 85 7.65 6.70 -10.92
CA TYR A 85 7.45 6.31 -9.54
C TYR A 85 8.60 6.78 -8.65
N GLY A 86 9.86 6.68 -9.12
CA GLY A 86 11.02 7.25 -8.43
C GLY A 86 10.89 8.76 -8.21
N LEU A 87 10.58 9.49 -9.28
CA LEU A 87 10.37 10.95 -9.21
C LEU A 87 9.26 11.31 -8.22
N ARG A 88 8.14 10.58 -8.26
CA ARG A 88 7.03 10.76 -7.32
C ARG A 88 7.44 10.47 -5.89
N ALA A 89 8.18 9.39 -5.65
CA ALA A 89 8.62 9.01 -4.32
C ALA A 89 9.59 10.05 -3.74
N SER A 90 10.53 10.53 -4.56
CA SER A 90 11.42 11.64 -4.23
C SER A 90 10.67 12.94 -3.95
N GLU A 91 9.64 13.27 -4.73
CA GLU A 91 8.77 14.44 -4.48
C GLU A 91 8.02 14.34 -3.16
N ILE A 92 7.38 13.19 -2.88
CA ILE A 92 6.69 12.95 -1.61
C ILE A 92 7.69 13.04 -0.45
N ALA A 93 8.89 12.47 -0.59
CA ALA A 93 9.93 12.58 0.42
C ALA A 93 10.31 14.05 0.66
N ARG A 94 10.39 14.86 -0.41
CA ARG A 94 10.67 16.30 -0.34
C ARG A 94 9.60 17.08 0.43
N GLU A 95 8.34 16.78 0.17
CA GLU A 95 7.17 17.44 0.75
C GLU A 95 6.84 16.94 2.17
N SER A 96 7.21 15.70 2.50
CA SER A 96 6.96 15.12 3.82
C SER A 96 7.75 15.89 4.89
N ILE A 97 7.04 16.61 5.75
CA ILE A 97 7.64 17.42 6.82
C ILE A 97 8.30 16.47 7.84
N GLN A 98 9.62 16.50 7.90
CA GLN A 98 10.41 15.89 8.98
C GLN A 98 10.28 16.76 10.24
N SER A 99 9.26 16.52 11.05
CA SER A 99 9.30 16.92 12.46
C SER A 99 8.75 15.75 13.26
N PRO A 100 9.61 14.98 13.97
CA PRO A 100 9.12 13.92 14.84
C PRO A 100 8.16 14.56 15.86
N PRO A 101 6.93 14.04 16.02
CA PRO A 101 5.99 14.60 16.99
C PRO A 101 6.65 14.73 18.37
N THR A 102 6.54 15.91 18.97
CA THR A 102 7.08 16.20 20.30
C THR A 102 6.56 15.18 21.30
N GLY A 103 7.45 14.49 22.03
CA GLY A 103 7.08 13.51 23.06
C GLY A 103 7.19 12.03 22.67
N LEU A 104 7.83 11.69 21.54
CA LEU A 104 8.04 10.29 21.11
C LEU A 104 8.94 9.44 22.02
N GLY A 105 9.70 10.06 22.93
CA GLY A 105 10.55 9.35 23.90
C GLY A 105 11.47 8.32 23.21
N ILE A 106 11.36 7.06 23.65
CA ILE A 106 12.15 5.92 23.11
C ILE A 106 11.91 5.64 21.63
N PHE A 107 10.81 6.11 21.03
CA PHE A 107 10.46 5.89 19.63
C PHE A 107 10.96 7.01 18.70
N ALA A 108 11.65 8.03 19.24
CA ALA A 108 12.15 9.15 18.44
C ALA A 108 13.05 8.71 17.27
N LYS A 109 13.84 7.64 17.47
CA LYS A 109 14.72 7.06 16.44
C LYS A 109 13.98 6.33 15.31
N GLN A 110 12.71 5.99 15.52
CA GLN A 110 11.85 5.31 14.55
C GLN A 110 10.86 6.25 13.87
N ALA A 111 10.81 7.51 14.30
CA ALA A 111 9.90 8.50 13.75
C ALA A 111 10.50 9.19 12.53
N GLY A 112 9.78 9.11 11.41
CA GLY A 112 10.16 9.76 10.16
C GLY A 112 9.62 9.02 8.96
N LEU A 113 10.15 9.36 7.78
CA LEU A 113 9.79 8.76 6.52
C LEU A 113 10.26 7.30 6.46
N ASP A 114 9.32 6.38 6.23
CA ASP A 114 9.60 4.96 5.97
C ASP A 114 9.26 4.65 4.52
N GLY A 115 10.29 4.72 3.67
CA GLY A 115 10.31 4.22 2.29
C GLY A 115 11.38 3.14 2.10
N ALA A 116 11.70 2.39 3.16
CA ALA A 116 12.81 1.44 3.15
C ALA A 116 12.65 0.36 2.07
N SER A 117 11.42 -0.15 1.87
CA SER A 117 11.13 -1.14 0.82
C SER A 117 11.30 -0.58 -0.59
N ILE A 118 11.05 0.72 -0.81
CA ILE A 118 11.32 1.37 -2.10
C ILE A 118 12.82 1.47 -2.33
N TRP A 119 13.56 1.96 -1.32
CA TRP A 119 15.01 2.13 -1.44
C TRP A 119 15.72 0.79 -1.62
N ALA A 120 15.32 -0.23 -0.85
CA ALA A 120 15.78 -1.60 -1.04
C ALA A 120 15.48 -2.12 -2.45
N GLY A 121 14.31 -1.81 -3.00
CA GLY A 121 13.99 -2.11 -4.40
C GLY A 121 14.93 -1.40 -5.38
N ALA A 122 15.14 -0.10 -5.18
CA ALA A 122 15.98 0.73 -6.04
C ALA A 122 17.45 0.26 -6.07
N THR A 123 17.99 -0.21 -4.94
CA THR A 123 19.36 -0.76 -4.84
C THR A 123 19.44 -2.25 -5.22
N SER A 124 18.31 -2.89 -5.53
CA SER A 124 18.18 -4.31 -5.89
C SER A 124 17.86 -4.58 -7.37
N GLY A 125 17.44 -3.54 -8.10
CA GLY A 125 17.11 -3.58 -9.52
C GLY A 125 15.62 -3.36 -9.82
N SER A 126 15.30 -3.12 -11.10
CA SER A 126 13.96 -2.80 -11.59
C SER A 126 12.88 -3.79 -11.12
N GLY A 127 13.17 -5.09 -11.17
CA GLY A 127 12.20 -6.11 -10.77
C GLY A 127 11.82 -6.02 -9.29
N ALA A 128 12.76 -5.65 -8.42
CA ALA A 128 12.48 -5.45 -7.00
C ALA A 128 11.60 -4.21 -6.75
N ILE A 129 11.74 -3.14 -7.55
CA ILE A 129 10.84 -1.98 -7.52
C ILE A 129 9.43 -2.40 -7.94
N GLN A 130 9.29 -3.19 -9.01
CA GLN A 130 7.97 -3.67 -9.45
C GLN A 130 7.31 -4.56 -8.38
N VAL A 131 8.08 -5.39 -7.68
CA VAL A 131 7.59 -6.17 -6.52
C VAL A 131 7.15 -5.26 -5.37
N HIS A 132 7.85 -4.14 -5.12
CA HIS A 132 7.39 -3.14 -4.16
C HIS A 132 6.03 -2.54 -4.57
N LEU A 133 5.80 -2.32 -5.87
CA LEU A 133 4.51 -1.85 -6.37
C LEU A 133 3.38 -2.86 -6.10
N LEU A 134 3.65 -4.17 -6.16
CA LEU A 134 2.71 -5.19 -5.68
C LEU A 134 2.47 -5.08 -4.18
N ALA A 135 3.52 -4.88 -3.37
CA ALA A 135 3.38 -4.68 -1.93
C ALA A 135 2.46 -3.49 -1.62
N CYS A 136 2.55 -2.40 -2.39
CA CYS A 136 1.63 -1.27 -2.28
C CYS A 136 0.17 -1.66 -2.58
N MET A 137 -0.10 -2.43 -3.64
CA MET A 137 -1.46 -2.89 -3.95
C MET A 137 -2.03 -3.78 -2.83
N LEU A 138 -1.22 -4.69 -2.30
CA LEU A 138 -1.63 -5.55 -1.19
C LEU A 138 -1.84 -4.75 0.10
N ALA A 139 -0.96 -3.79 0.40
CA ALA A 139 -1.07 -2.93 1.56
C ALA A 139 -2.29 -1.99 1.50
N ARG A 140 -2.73 -1.60 0.30
CA ARG A 140 -3.94 -0.80 0.08
C ARG A 140 -5.21 -1.60 0.35
N MET A 141 -5.24 -2.87 -0.06
CA MET A 141 -6.44 -3.71 0.00
C MET A 141 -6.55 -4.55 1.25
N TRP A 142 -5.46 -5.09 1.77
CA TRP A 142 -5.50 -6.13 2.80
C TRP A 142 -4.91 -5.64 4.12
N LYS A 143 -5.35 -6.22 5.24
CA LYS A 143 -4.69 -6.03 6.54
C LYS A 143 -3.31 -6.69 6.49
N GLY A 144 -2.40 -6.28 7.39
CA GLY A 144 -1.02 -6.77 7.38
C GLY A 144 -0.92 -8.30 7.40
N SER A 145 -1.65 -8.96 8.29
CA SER A 145 -1.66 -10.42 8.37
C SER A 145 -2.21 -11.12 7.12
N GLU A 146 -3.21 -10.52 6.47
CA GLU A 146 -3.81 -11.02 5.22
C GLU A 146 -2.81 -10.88 4.07
N ALA A 147 -2.17 -9.72 3.94
CA ALA A 147 -1.14 -9.46 2.93
C ALA A 147 0.06 -10.42 3.10
N THR A 148 0.52 -10.64 4.32
CA THR A 148 1.58 -11.63 4.60
C THR A 148 1.16 -13.05 4.17
N SER A 149 -0.09 -13.45 4.44
CA SER A 149 -0.61 -14.74 3.99
C SER A 149 -0.69 -14.86 2.47
N ILE A 150 -1.07 -13.79 1.78
CA ILE A 150 -1.04 -13.71 0.31
C ILE A 150 0.39 -13.89 -0.19
N TRP A 151 1.37 -13.17 0.35
CA TRP A 151 2.78 -13.31 -0.04
C TRP A 151 3.31 -14.74 0.11
N VAL A 152 3.00 -15.41 1.22
CA VAL A 152 3.38 -16.81 1.44
C VAL A 152 2.82 -17.72 0.33
N GLU A 153 1.56 -17.50 -0.05
CA GLU A 153 0.93 -18.27 -1.12
C GLU A 153 1.54 -17.99 -2.49
N LEU A 154 1.82 -16.72 -2.81
CA LEU A 154 2.48 -16.34 -4.06
C LEU A 154 3.85 -17.01 -4.19
N LEU A 155 4.66 -16.99 -3.13
CA LEU A 155 5.97 -17.62 -3.13
C LEU A 155 5.87 -19.14 -3.27
N LYS A 156 4.89 -19.77 -2.61
CA LYS A 156 4.66 -21.21 -2.74
C LYS A 156 4.36 -21.58 -4.20
N CYS A 157 3.43 -20.87 -4.84
CA CYS A 157 3.06 -21.11 -6.24
C CYS A 157 4.25 -20.85 -7.18
N ARG A 158 4.96 -19.72 -7.04
CA ARG A 158 6.11 -19.41 -7.88
C ARG A 158 7.24 -20.41 -7.79
N ARG A 159 7.55 -20.91 -6.59
CA ARG A 159 8.59 -21.94 -6.43
C ARG A 159 8.24 -23.21 -7.20
N VAL A 160 6.96 -23.62 -7.17
CA VAL A 160 6.49 -24.79 -7.94
C VAL A 160 6.61 -24.53 -9.44
N GLU A 161 6.20 -23.35 -9.94
CA GLU A 161 6.31 -23.01 -11.36
C GLU A 161 7.76 -22.99 -11.85
N ILE A 162 8.67 -22.36 -11.09
CA ILE A 162 10.09 -22.29 -11.44
C ILE A 162 10.72 -23.68 -11.41
N GLN A 163 10.40 -24.51 -10.41
CA GLN A 163 10.92 -25.88 -10.36
C GLN A 163 10.41 -26.71 -11.54
N THR A 164 9.14 -26.59 -11.88
CA THR A 164 8.54 -27.29 -13.02
C THR A 164 9.19 -26.86 -14.34
N GLU A 165 9.46 -25.56 -14.50
CA GLU A 165 10.14 -25.05 -15.69
C GLU A 165 11.59 -25.52 -15.78
N PHE A 166 12.28 -25.63 -14.64
CA PHE A 166 13.65 -26.15 -14.57
C PHE A 166 13.67 -27.63 -14.97
N ASP A 167 12.74 -28.43 -14.45
CA ASP A 167 12.63 -29.85 -14.77
C ASP A 167 12.29 -30.06 -16.27
N ARG A 168 11.56 -29.12 -16.88
CA ARG A 168 11.17 -29.17 -18.30
C ARG A 168 12.27 -28.73 -19.26
N THR A 169 12.99 -27.66 -18.95
CA THR A 169 13.94 -27.01 -19.87
C THR A 169 15.40 -27.28 -19.56
N GLY A 170 15.70 -27.77 -18.35
CA GLY A 170 17.06 -27.99 -17.86
C GLY A 170 17.87 -26.72 -17.61
N SER A 171 17.29 -25.52 -17.78
CA SER A 171 18.00 -24.26 -17.66
C SER A 171 17.10 -23.14 -17.17
N ILE A 172 17.47 -22.54 -16.03
CA ILE A 172 16.88 -21.30 -15.51
C ILE A 172 18.03 -20.39 -15.08
N ASP A 173 17.79 -19.08 -15.13
CA ASP A 173 18.71 -18.09 -14.57
C ASP A 173 19.20 -18.48 -13.16
N THR A 174 20.52 -18.40 -12.97
CA THR A 174 21.19 -18.85 -11.74
C THR A 174 20.72 -18.08 -10.51
N ARG A 175 20.48 -16.77 -10.62
CA ARG A 175 19.97 -15.93 -9.52
C ARG A 175 18.58 -16.39 -9.10
N THR A 176 17.73 -16.71 -10.06
CA THR A 176 16.38 -17.24 -9.82
C THR A 176 16.43 -18.60 -9.12
N LEU A 177 17.31 -19.51 -9.58
CA LEU A 177 17.48 -20.82 -8.97
C LEU A 177 17.94 -20.73 -7.50
N VAL A 178 18.91 -19.85 -7.20
CA VAL A 178 19.38 -19.62 -5.83
C VAL A 178 18.30 -18.98 -4.96
N ALA A 179 17.54 -18.02 -5.49
CA ALA A 179 16.46 -17.37 -4.75
C ALA A 179 15.34 -18.35 -4.36
N VAL A 180 14.99 -19.30 -5.24
CA VAL A 180 13.98 -20.32 -4.96
C VAL A 180 14.41 -21.29 -3.86
N LYS A 181 15.69 -21.68 -3.84
CA LYS A 181 16.25 -22.57 -2.80
C LYS A 181 16.30 -21.92 -1.42
N GLN A 182 16.45 -20.60 -1.36
CA GLN A 182 16.48 -19.86 -0.11
C GLN A 182 15.06 -19.58 0.40
N GLN A 183 14.77 -19.94 1.65
CA GLN A 183 13.50 -19.58 2.26
C GLN A 183 13.47 -18.08 2.61
N ILE A 184 12.29 -17.47 2.43
CA ILE A 184 12.00 -16.10 2.88
C ILE A 184 11.06 -16.28 4.06
N ASP A 185 11.46 -15.78 5.22
CA ASP A 185 10.68 -15.97 6.43
C ASP A 185 9.41 -15.15 6.38
N ARG A 186 8.37 -15.65 7.06
CA ARG A 186 7.10 -14.96 7.19
C ARG A 186 7.26 -13.58 7.85
N SER A 187 8.21 -13.45 8.78
CA SER A 187 8.57 -12.17 9.41
C SER A 187 9.13 -11.17 8.40
N ASP A 188 9.97 -11.63 7.47
CA ASP A 188 10.59 -10.76 6.47
C ASP A 188 9.53 -10.26 5.46
N LEU A 189 8.56 -11.09 5.12
CA LEU A 189 7.39 -10.70 4.31
C LEU A 189 6.49 -9.70 5.04
N ALA A 190 6.30 -9.89 6.35
CA ALA A 190 5.54 -8.94 7.16
C ALA A 190 6.25 -7.59 7.26
N GLU A 191 7.58 -7.58 7.37
CA GLU A 191 8.39 -6.36 7.38
C GLU A 191 8.37 -5.64 6.03
N TRP A 192 8.43 -6.38 4.93
CA TRP A 192 8.26 -5.86 3.57
C TRP A 192 6.90 -5.17 3.37
N ASP A 193 5.79 -5.83 3.74
CA ASP A 193 4.44 -5.22 3.70
C ASP A 193 4.32 -4.02 4.65
N ALA A 194 4.91 -4.11 5.85
CA ALA A 194 4.85 -3.04 6.84
C ALA A 194 5.53 -1.76 6.33
N SER A 195 6.68 -1.86 5.67
CA SER A 195 7.36 -0.71 5.06
C SER A 195 6.53 -0.13 3.91
N ALA A 196 5.99 -0.96 3.00
CA ALA A 196 5.12 -0.48 1.92
C ALA A 196 3.86 0.24 2.48
N ARG A 197 3.27 -0.30 3.54
CA ARG A 197 2.11 0.31 4.21
C ARG A 197 2.47 1.61 4.93
N ALA A 198 3.65 1.72 5.52
CA ALA A 198 4.13 2.96 6.11
C ALA A 198 4.30 4.04 5.05
N TRP A 199 4.90 3.68 3.91
CA TRP A 199 5.01 4.55 2.74
C TRP A 199 3.65 5.06 2.25
N LEU A 200 2.67 4.17 2.04
CA LEU A 200 1.34 4.57 1.56
C LEU A 200 0.68 5.63 2.44
N ARG A 201 0.89 5.59 3.77
CA ARG A 201 0.32 6.60 4.68
C ARG A 201 0.90 7.98 4.44
N VAL A 202 2.21 8.08 4.19
CA VAL A 202 2.87 9.36 3.92
C VAL A 202 2.48 9.87 2.55
N ALA A 203 2.44 8.97 1.56
CA ALA A 203 2.02 9.30 0.21
C ALA A 203 0.56 9.77 0.14
N ASP A 204 -0.37 9.12 0.85
CA ASP A 204 -1.78 9.50 0.97
C ASP A 204 -1.93 10.91 1.58
N GLN A 205 -1.07 11.27 2.53
CA GLN A 205 -1.07 12.59 3.17
C GLN A 205 -0.55 13.67 2.20
N CYS A 206 0.60 13.44 1.58
CA CYS A 206 1.22 14.41 0.66
C CYS A 206 0.36 14.64 -0.59
N LYS A 207 -0.26 13.58 -1.14
CA LYS A 207 -1.13 13.64 -2.32
C LYS A 207 -2.62 13.57 -1.98
N SER A 208 -2.99 14.11 -0.83
CA SER A 208 -4.34 13.99 -0.27
C SER A 208 -5.44 14.53 -1.19
N LEU A 209 -5.18 15.58 -1.99
CA LEU A 209 -6.17 16.12 -2.91
C LEU A 209 -6.49 15.12 -4.04
N GLN A 210 -5.48 14.73 -4.82
CA GLN A 210 -5.61 13.78 -5.93
C GLN A 210 -6.08 12.42 -5.43
N GLN A 211 -5.57 11.98 -4.28
CA GLN A 211 -5.97 10.72 -3.66
C GLN A 211 -7.44 10.73 -3.24
N LYS A 212 -7.92 11.80 -2.56
CA LYS A 212 -9.35 11.93 -2.21
C LYS A 212 -10.22 11.93 -3.47
N GLN A 213 -9.82 12.68 -4.50
CA GLN A 213 -10.56 12.77 -5.76
C GLN A 213 -10.66 11.41 -6.46
N LEU A 214 -9.55 10.67 -6.55
CA LEU A 214 -9.54 9.31 -7.11
C LEU A 214 -10.40 8.35 -6.27
N LEU A 215 -10.28 8.38 -4.93
CA LEU A 215 -11.07 7.51 -4.05
C LEU A 215 -12.58 7.81 -4.11
N LEU A 216 -12.99 9.05 -4.39
CA LEU A 216 -14.39 9.38 -4.63
C LEU A 216 -14.93 8.73 -5.89
N ILE A 217 -14.12 8.66 -6.94
CA ILE A 217 -14.45 7.97 -8.19
C ILE A 217 -14.52 6.47 -7.94
N ILE A 218 -13.49 5.91 -7.30
CA ILE A 218 -13.44 4.49 -6.93
C ILE A 218 -14.64 4.08 -6.08
N GLY A 219 -15.02 4.90 -5.09
CA GLY A 219 -16.16 4.61 -4.23
C GLY A 219 -17.53 4.75 -4.90
N ASN A 220 -17.59 5.20 -6.15
CA ASN A 220 -18.78 5.15 -6.99
C ASN A 220 -18.76 3.98 -7.99
N LEU A 221 -17.61 3.32 -8.19
CA LEU A 221 -17.52 2.12 -9.04
C LEU A 221 -18.29 0.97 -8.39
N ASP A 222 -18.97 0.16 -9.19
CA ASP A 222 -19.40 -1.20 -8.85
C ASP A 222 -18.60 -2.19 -9.71
N LYS A 223 -17.32 -2.36 -9.36
CA LYS A 223 -16.43 -3.28 -10.08
C LYS A 223 -15.61 -4.11 -9.12
N GLN A 224 -15.36 -5.35 -9.53
CA GLN A 224 -14.33 -6.19 -8.92
C GLN A 224 -12.96 -5.91 -9.54
N VAL A 225 -11.90 -6.09 -8.75
CA VAL A 225 -10.51 -6.05 -9.23
C VAL A 225 -10.33 -7.09 -10.34
N ASN A 226 -10.73 -8.34 -10.08
CA ASN A 226 -10.93 -9.38 -11.08
C ASN A 226 -11.77 -10.53 -10.50
N SER A 227 -12.13 -11.49 -11.35
CA SER A 227 -12.95 -12.67 -11.04
C SER A 227 -12.17 -13.99 -11.02
N LYS A 228 -10.84 -13.96 -10.86
CA LYS A 228 -10.02 -15.18 -10.83
C LYS A 228 -10.26 -15.94 -9.52
N ALA A 229 -10.37 -17.27 -9.61
CA ALA A 229 -10.70 -18.13 -8.47
C ALA A 229 -9.50 -18.37 -7.53
N SER A 230 -8.28 -18.47 -8.06
CA SER A 230 -7.07 -18.69 -7.25
C SER A 230 -6.49 -17.36 -6.75
N VAL A 231 -5.88 -17.36 -5.56
CA VAL A 231 -5.19 -16.17 -5.02
C VAL A 231 -4.06 -15.76 -5.95
N TYR A 232 -3.27 -16.75 -6.38
CA TYR A 232 -2.12 -16.55 -7.23
C TYR A 232 -2.50 -15.87 -8.56
N ASP A 233 -3.40 -16.47 -9.34
CA ASP A 233 -3.79 -15.90 -10.64
C ASP A 233 -4.47 -14.55 -10.49
N SER A 234 -5.26 -14.36 -9.43
CA SER A 234 -5.94 -13.10 -9.15
C SER A 234 -4.94 -11.97 -8.88
N VAL A 235 -3.94 -12.22 -8.03
CA VAL A 235 -2.95 -11.22 -7.64
C VAL A 235 -1.95 -10.94 -8.75
N ILE A 236 -1.42 -11.98 -9.40
CA ILE A 236 -0.48 -11.81 -10.52
C ILE A 236 -1.14 -11.07 -11.67
N LYS A 237 -2.38 -11.43 -12.04
CA LYS A 237 -3.11 -10.72 -13.10
C LYS A 237 -3.29 -9.23 -12.77
N ALA A 238 -3.83 -8.91 -11.59
CA ALA A 238 -4.08 -7.52 -11.21
C ALA A 238 -2.79 -6.69 -11.19
N TRP A 239 -1.69 -7.29 -10.71
CA TRP A 239 -0.40 -6.62 -10.65
C TRP A 239 0.21 -6.38 -12.03
N VAL A 240 0.29 -7.42 -12.87
CA VAL A 240 0.88 -7.32 -14.22
C VAL A 240 0.06 -6.36 -15.08
N THR A 241 -1.27 -6.47 -15.09
CA THR A 241 -2.12 -5.53 -15.83
C THR A 241 -1.97 -4.10 -15.32
N GLY A 242 -1.85 -3.90 -14.00
CA GLY A 242 -1.54 -2.59 -13.44
C GLY A 242 -0.22 -2.02 -13.97
N LEU A 243 0.84 -2.84 -14.01
CA LEU A 243 2.16 -2.43 -14.51
C LEU A 243 2.10 -2.00 -15.98
N GLU A 244 1.47 -2.83 -16.84
CA GLU A 244 1.37 -2.58 -18.29
C GLU A 244 0.53 -1.33 -18.62
N VAL A 245 -0.63 -1.19 -17.96
CA VAL A 245 -1.52 -0.06 -18.21
C VAL A 245 -0.89 1.24 -17.74
N MET A 246 -0.21 1.23 -16.59
CA MET A 246 0.46 2.42 -16.09
C MET A 246 1.66 2.81 -16.94
N GLU A 247 2.46 1.85 -17.43
CA GLU A 247 3.51 2.13 -18.40
C GLU A 247 2.91 2.77 -19.67
N SER A 248 1.82 2.23 -20.19
CA SER A 248 1.16 2.77 -21.40
C SER A 248 0.66 4.21 -21.18
N LEU A 249 0.01 4.49 -20.04
CA LEU A 249 -0.45 5.84 -19.69
C LEU A 249 0.71 6.83 -19.60
N LEU A 250 1.84 6.41 -19.00
CA LEU A 250 3.03 7.24 -18.85
C LEU A 250 3.81 7.43 -20.16
N GLN A 251 3.61 6.56 -21.14
CA GLN A 251 4.06 6.78 -22.53
C GLN A 251 3.12 7.71 -23.31
N GLY A 252 2.02 8.16 -22.71
CA GLY A 252 1.04 9.05 -23.34
C GLY A 252 -0.01 8.32 -24.16
N CYS A 253 -0.16 7.00 -24.01
CA CYS A 253 -1.21 6.24 -24.65
C CYS A 253 -2.51 6.33 -23.84
N PRO A 254 -3.62 6.84 -24.40
CA PRO A 254 -4.91 6.79 -23.74
C PRO A 254 -5.36 5.35 -23.50
N MET A 255 -5.89 5.06 -22.31
CA MET A 255 -6.33 3.71 -21.93
C MET A 255 -7.81 3.69 -21.57
N VAL A 256 -8.46 2.54 -21.77
CA VAL A 256 -9.84 2.30 -21.33
C VAL A 256 -9.84 1.29 -20.19
N MET A 257 -10.55 1.60 -19.12
CA MET A 257 -10.62 0.77 -17.93
C MET A 257 -11.45 -0.50 -18.16
N GLN A 258 -10.77 -1.63 -18.29
CA GLN A 258 -11.41 -2.94 -18.46
C GLN A 258 -11.85 -3.54 -17.11
N SER A 259 -10.96 -3.50 -16.11
CA SER A 259 -11.16 -4.09 -14.79
C SER A 259 -10.80 -3.12 -13.65
N GLY A 260 -11.12 -3.50 -12.41
CA GLY A 260 -10.91 -2.68 -11.22
C GLY A 260 -9.47 -2.67 -10.67
N ASP A 261 -8.58 -3.46 -11.26
CA ASP A 261 -7.14 -3.47 -11.00
C ASP A 261 -6.44 -2.14 -11.33
N ILE A 262 -6.86 -1.44 -12.39
CA ILE A 262 -6.25 -0.16 -12.78
C ILE A 262 -6.47 0.92 -11.71
N PRO A 263 -7.69 1.20 -11.22
CA PRO A 263 -7.88 2.12 -10.10
C PRO A 263 -7.17 1.71 -8.80
N LEU A 264 -7.00 0.40 -8.57
CA LEU A 264 -6.21 -0.09 -7.45
C LEU A 264 -4.74 0.31 -7.61
N ALA A 265 -4.15 0.09 -8.78
CA ALA A 265 -2.77 0.51 -9.09
C ALA A 265 -2.59 2.02 -8.91
N LEU A 266 -3.49 2.83 -9.50
CA LEU A 266 -3.48 4.29 -9.36
C LEU A 266 -3.48 4.76 -7.90
N SER A 267 -4.41 4.24 -7.09
CA SER A 267 -4.54 4.60 -5.67
C SER A 267 -3.39 4.07 -4.80
N SER A 268 -2.64 3.08 -5.29
CA SER A 268 -1.50 2.48 -4.58
C SER A 268 -0.18 3.16 -4.93
N TRP A 269 -0.01 3.62 -6.18
CA TRP A 269 1.27 4.12 -6.69
C TRP A 269 1.35 5.64 -6.72
N HIS A 270 0.25 6.35 -6.44
CA HIS A 270 0.18 7.80 -6.32
C HIS A 270 0.61 8.54 -7.60
N ILE A 271 0.23 7.96 -8.74
CA ILE A 271 0.38 8.54 -10.07
C ILE A 271 -1.05 8.75 -10.58
N TYR A 272 -1.39 9.98 -10.96
CA TYR A 272 -2.78 10.40 -11.16
C TYR A 272 -3.01 10.94 -12.57
N PRO A 273 -3.29 10.07 -13.56
CA PRO A 273 -3.69 10.52 -14.88
C PRO A 273 -5.02 11.25 -14.83
N ASP A 274 -5.27 12.11 -15.81
CA ASP A 274 -6.59 12.68 -16.01
C ASP A 274 -7.59 11.58 -16.41
N LEU A 275 -8.83 11.70 -15.92
CA LEU A 275 -9.83 10.64 -16.00
C LEU A 275 -11.02 11.08 -16.86
N ASN A 276 -11.31 10.33 -17.92
CA ASN A 276 -12.50 10.50 -18.74
C ASN A 276 -13.63 9.61 -18.22
N ILE A 277 -14.58 10.19 -17.49
CA ILE A 277 -15.71 9.43 -16.96
C ILE A 277 -16.86 9.49 -17.96
N LEU A 278 -17.19 8.33 -18.51
CA LEU A 278 -18.38 8.15 -19.33
C LEU A 278 -19.53 7.79 -18.38
N ASP A 279 -20.35 8.79 -18.09
CA ASP A 279 -21.69 8.72 -17.51
C ASP A 279 -22.65 9.34 -18.56
N PRO A 280 -23.99 9.38 -18.41
CA PRO A 280 -24.89 9.96 -19.42
C PRO A 280 -24.46 11.34 -19.98
N ALA A 281 -23.65 12.09 -19.22
CA ALA A 281 -22.78 13.13 -19.75
C ALA A 281 -21.30 12.78 -19.54
N THR A 282 -20.49 12.89 -20.60
CA THR A 282 -19.02 12.75 -20.51
C THR A 282 -18.44 13.81 -19.60
N LYS A 283 -17.71 13.39 -18.57
CA LYS A 283 -17.05 14.28 -17.62
C LYS A 283 -15.55 14.05 -17.60
N MET A 284 -14.81 15.08 -17.98
CA MET A 284 -13.37 15.11 -17.81
C MET A 284 -13.01 15.53 -16.38
N VAL A 285 -12.21 14.70 -15.71
CA VAL A 285 -11.72 14.95 -14.36
C VAL A 285 -10.22 15.16 -14.42
N HIS A 286 -9.80 16.41 -14.28
CA HIS A 286 -8.40 16.79 -14.27
C HIS A 286 -7.79 16.55 -12.89
N GLN A 287 -6.80 15.66 -12.83
CA GLN A 287 -5.94 15.43 -11.66
C GLN A 287 -4.72 16.37 -11.65
N LYS A 288 -4.35 16.90 -12.83
CA LYS A 288 -3.24 17.85 -13.02
C LYS A 288 -1.92 17.33 -12.43
N ASP A 289 -1.65 16.05 -12.60
CA ASP A 289 -0.40 15.44 -12.19
C ASP A 289 0.70 15.81 -13.20
N PRO A 290 1.74 16.58 -12.81
CA PRO A 290 2.79 16.98 -13.74
C PRO A 290 3.66 15.81 -14.22
N LEU A 291 3.62 14.67 -13.53
CA LEU A 291 4.39 13.49 -13.88
C LEU A 291 3.70 12.62 -14.95
N VAL A 292 2.42 12.87 -15.23
CA VAL A 292 1.69 12.16 -16.28
C VAL A 292 1.62 13.06 -17.53
N PRO A 293 2.04 12.56 -18.71
CA PRO A 293 1.90 13.33 -19.93
C PRO A 293 0.41 13.60 -20.24
N ALA A 294 0.10 14.78 -20.76
CA ALA A 294 -1.27 15.21 -21.08
C ALA A 294 -2.11 14.19 -21.91
N PRO A 295 -1.56 13.47 -22.90
CA PRO A 295 -2.32 12.45 -23.63
C PRO A 295 -2.57 11.15 -22.85
N GLY A 296 -1.90 10.93 -21.72
CA GLY A 296 -2.09 9.78 -20.83
C GLY A 296 -3.39 9.82 -20.04
N ILE A 297 -4.52 9.72 -20.73
CA ILE A 297 -5.88 9.81 -20.16
C ILE A 297 -6.45 8.40 -19.94
N LEU A 298 -7.02 8.16 -18.76
CA LEU A 298 -7.75 6.92 -18.47
C LEU A 298 -9.27 7.13 -18.63
N THR A 299 -9.89 6.36 -19.52
CA THR A 299 -11.33 6.38 -19.76
C THR A 299 -12.06 5.31 -18.94
N ILE A 300 -13.06 5.72 -18.17
CA ILE A 300 -13.93 4.88 -17.35
C ILE A 300 -15.30 4.77 -18.04
N GLY A 301 -15.63 3.60 -18.57
CA GLY A 301 -16.83 3.37 -19.39
C GLY A 301 -18.13 3.19 -18.59
N LEU A 302 -19.28 3.45 -19.24
CA LEU A 302 -20.66 3.57 -18.71
C LEU A 302 -21.15 2.45 -17.77
N ASN A 303 -20.65 1.22 -17.91
CA ASN A 303 -21.03 0.06 -17.08
C ASN A 303 -20.28 0.02 -15.73
N TRP A 304 -20.03 1.20 -15.13
CA TRP A 304 -19.32 1.32 -13.86
C TRP A 304 -20.26 1.59 -12.68
N HIS A 305 -21.52 1.91 -12.96
CA HIS A 305 -22.62 1.86 -12.00
C HIS A 305 -23.27 0.49 -12.10
N GLY A 306 -23.32 -0.26 -11.01
CA GLY A 306 -24.16 -1.45 -10.90
C GLY A 306 -25.33 -1.20 -9.95
N ASP A 307 -26.40 -1.98 -10.13
CA ASP A 307 -27.64 -1.94 -9.34
C ASP A 307 -27.46 -2.51 -7.92
N THR A 308 -26.25 -2.91 -7.54
CA THR A 308 -26.00 -3.42 -6.20
C THR A 308 -25.92 -2.27 -5.20
N HIS A 309 -26.47 -2.47 -4.00
CA HIS A 309 -26.39 -1.50 -2.90
C HIS A 309 -24.95 -1.27 -2.39
N ASP A 310 -23.95 -1.96 -2.95
CA ASP A 310 -22.63 -2.17 -2.34
C ASP A 310 -21.50 -1.54 -3.18
N LYS A 311 -21.54 -0.21 -3.30
CA LYS A 311 -20.61 0.60 -4.11
C LYS A 311 -19.18 0.55 -3.57
N GLY A 312 -18.22 0.48 -4.48
CA GLY A 312 -16.79 0.51 -4.24
C GLY A 312 -16.02 -0.50 -5.09
N LEU A 313 -14.70 -0.43 -5.02
CA LEU A 313 -13.85 -1.42 -5.64
C LEU A 313 -13.69 -2.63 -4.71
N GLN A 314 -14.07 -3.81 -5.19
CA GLN A 314 -14.06 -5.04 -4.40
C GLN A 314 -12.99 -6.03 -4.88
N TRP A 315 -12.34 -6.73 -3.95
CA TRP A 315 -11.42 -7.83 -4.27
C TRP A 315 -11.63 -8.99 -3.31
N SER A 316 -11.95 -10.16 -3.86
CA SER A 316 -12.20 -11.39 -3.11
C SER A 316 -11.09 -12.41 -3.37
N LEU A 317 -10.51 -12.95 -2.31
CA LEU A 317 -9.43 -13.94 -2.37
C LEU A 317 -9.67 -15.09 -1.36
N PRO A 318 -9.53 -16.37 -1.76
CA PRO A 318 -9.59 -17.52 -0.83
C PRO A 318 -8.27 -17.70 -0.08
N LEU A 319 -8.16 -17.20 1.14
CA LEU A 319 -6.88 -17.17 1.87
C LEU A 319 -6.67 -18.45 2.70
N ALA A 320 -5.94 -19.42 2.17
CA ALA A 320 -5.58 -20.67 2.85
C ALA A 320 -4.63 -20.46 4.04
N HIS A 321 -3.79 -19.43 3.98
CA HIS A 321 -2.70 -19.22 4.94
C HIS A 321 -3.06 -18.23 6.07
N LEU A 322 -4.34 -17.86 6.24
CA LEU A 322 -4.75 -16.71 7.06
C LEU A 322 -4.68 -16.94 8.58
N ARG A 323 -4.75 -18.17 9.08
CA ARG A 323 -4.54 -18.55 10.49
C ARG A 323 -4.05 -19.98 10.45
N TYR A 324 -2.86 -20.25 10.99
CA TYR A 324 -2.17 -21.55 10.95
C TYR A 324 -3.15 -22.75 10.94
N TYR A 325 -3.15 -23.48 9.82
CA TYR A 325 -3.92 -24.68 9.47
C TYR A 325 -5.47 -24.55 9.49
N GLY A 326 -6.08 -24.53 8.30
CA GLY A 326 -7.53 -24.63 8.11
C GLY A 326 -7.94 -24.51 6.64
N ASP A 327 -9.21 -24.77 6.34
CA ASP A 327 -9.77 -24.62 4.99
C ASP A 327 -9.67 -23.15 4.52
N PRO A 328 -9.46 -22.89 3.21
CA PRO A 328 -9.37 -21.54 2.68
C PRO A 328 -10.61 -20.70 3.02
N VAL A 329 -10.40 -19.60 3.75
CA VAL A 329 -11.46 -18.65 4.07
C VAL A 329 -11.49 -17.58 2.99
N VAL A 330 -12.58 -17.49 2.24
CA VAL A 330 -12.79 -16.40 1.29
C VAL A 330 -12.89 -15.08 2.06
N ARG A 331 -11.99 -14.15 1.73
CA ARG A 331 -11.99 -12.78 2.25
C ARG A 331 -12.28 -11.83 1.12
N THR A 332 -13.23 -10.92 1.34
CA THR A 332 -13.51 -9.80 0.44
C THR A 332 -13.08 -8.51 1.11
N SER A 333 -12.25 -7.75 0.42
CA SER A 333 -11.87 -6.39 0.81
C SER A 333 -12.47 -5.37 -0.15
N LYS A 334 -12.71 -4.16 0.35
CA LYS A 334 -13.37 -3.08 -0.38
C LYS A 334 -12.69 -1.74 -0.17
N ILE A 335 -12.53 -0.96 -1.24
CA ILE A 335 -12.25 0.48 -1.19
C ILE A 335 -13.56 1.22 -1.44
N THR A 336 -14.08 1.86 -0.40
CA THR A 336 -15.29 2.69 -0.44
C THR A 336 -14.93 4.16 -0.22
N LYS A 337 -15.87 5.07 -0.51
CA LYS A 337 -15.68 6.53 -0.32
C LYS A 337 -15.25 6.92 1.10
N GLN A 338 -15.60 6.11 2.10
CA GLN A 338 -15.36 6.40 3.51
C GLN A 338 -14.04 5.78 4.03
N GLY A 339 -13.43 4.86 3.27
CA GLY A 339 -12.26 4.09 3.70
C GLY A 339 -12.57 3.09 4.82
N SER A 340 -11.69 2.11 5.04
CA SER A 340 -11.86 1.08 6.08
C SER A 340 -11.26 1.45 7.45
N ARG A 341 -10.58 2.61 7.56
CA ARG A 341 -9.88 3.05 8.76
C ARG A 341 -10.20 4.52 9.07
N LEU A 342 -10.60 4.78 10.32
CA LEU A 342 -10.79 6.14 10.84
C LEU A 342 -9.44 6.68 11.34
N SER A 343 -9.10 7.93 10.99
CA SER A 343 -8.00 8.64 11.67
C SER A 343 -8.40 8.89 13.13
N LEU A 344 -7.44 9.21 13.99
CA LEU A 344 -7.73 9.57 15.38
C LEU A 344 -8.72 10.74 15.47
N ASP A 345 -8.60 11.71 14.56
CA ASP A 345 -9.54 12.84 14.44
C ASP A 345 -10.96 12.37 14.11
N LYS A 346 -11.11 11.50 13.11
CA LYS A 346 -12.40 10.92 12.71
C LYS A 346 -13.00 10.05 13.82
N PHE A 347 -12.14 9.31 14.53
CA PHE A 347 -12.54 8.56 15.71
C PHE A 347 -13.01 9.51 16.83
N GLY A 348 -12.32 10.63 17.04
CA GLY A 348 -12.73 11.68 17.97
C GLY A 348 -14.13 12.23 17.66
N ILE A 349 -14.49 12.41 16.39
CA ILE A 349 -15.86 12.79 15.98
C ILE A 349 -16.88 11.70 16.36
N ALA A 350 -16.56 10.42 16.16
CA ALA A 350 -17.45 9.33 16.55
C ALA A 350 -17.62 9.25 18.08
N VAL A 351 -16.53 9.42 18.85
CA VAL A 351 -16.55 9.51 20.32
C VAL A 351 -17.38 10.70 20.79
N LEU A 352 -17.25 11.86 20.14
CA LEU A 352 -18.11 13.02 20.39
C LEU A 352 -19.59 12.68 20.17
N GLY A 353 -19.89 11.94 19.10
CA GLY A 353 -21.23 11.39 18.87
C GLY A 353 -21.73 10.52 20.02
N CYS A 354 -20.92 9.58 20.52
CA CYS A 354 -21.29 8.74 21.66
C CYS A 354 -21.60 9.55 22.92
N VAL A 355 -20.82 10.60 23.21
CA VAL A 355 -21.07 11.50 24.36
C VAL A 355 -22.40 12.23 24.19
N LEU A 356 -22.64 12.83 23.01
CA LEU A 356 -23.89 13.53 22.74
C LEU A 356 -25.12 12.60 22.80
N GLY A 357 -24.98 11.35 22.32
CA GLY A 357 -26.02 10.33 22.43
C GLY A 357 -26.24 9.82 23.85
N GLY A 358 -25.19 9.82 24.69
CA GLY A 358 -25.28 9.52 26.11
C GLY A 358 -25.93 10.65 26.93
N TRP A 359 -25.84 11.89 26.44
CA TRP A 359 -26.51 13.06 27.01
C TRP A 359 -27.93 13.30 26.49
N ASP A 360 -28.38 12.47 25.53
CA ASP A 360 -29.71 12.54 24.95
C ASP A 360 -30.04 13.91 24.31
N ILE A 361 -29.03 14.54 23.70
CA ILE A 361 -29.15 15.85 23.06
C ILE A 361 -30.00 15.73 21.79
N GLU A 362 -31.03 16.56 21.63
CA GLU A 362 -31.86 16.61 20.43
C GLU A 362 -31.07 17.08 19.19
N ASP A 363 -31.48 16.63 18.00
CA ASP A 363 -30.74 16.89 16.75
C ASP A 363 -30.59 18.40 16.45
N GLU A 364 -31.58 19.20 16.84
CA GLU A 364 -31.64 20.65 16.67
C GLU A 364 -30.62 21.40 17.56
N GLU A 365 -30.18 20.77 18.65
CA GLU A 365 -29.26 21.35 19.63
C GLU A 365 -27.81 20.91 19.44
N ILE A 366 -27.57 19.86 18.65
CA ILE A 366 -26.24 19.28 18.41
C ILE A 366 -25.20 20.35 18.12
N GLU A 367 -25.47 21.25 17.16
CA GLU A 367 -24.47 22.24 16.76
C GLU A 367 -24.19 23.26 17.88
N LYS A 368 -25.20 23.62 18.69
CA LYS A 368 -25.03 24.52 19.83
C LYS A 368 -24.17 23.85 20.90
N VAL A 369 -24.42 22.58 21.20
CA VAL A 369 -23.67 21.81 22.20
C VAL A 369 -22.22 21.58 21.73
N ILE A 370 -21.98 21.27 20.46
CA ILE A 370 -20.63 21.15 19.91
C ILE A 370 -19.87 22.48 20.04
N LYS A 371 -20.51 23.62 19.74
CA LYS A 371 -19.92 24.95 19.95
C LYS A 371 -19.60 25.22 21.43
N TRP A 372 -20.47 24.77 22.33
CA TRP A 372 -20.26 24.88 23.77
C TRP A 372 -19.06 24.04 24.24
N ILE A 373 -18.95 22.78 23.80
CA ILE A 373 -17.81 21.89 24.10
C ILE A 373 -16.49 22.52 23.62
N ALA A 374 -16.47 23.04 22.38
CA ALA A 374 -15.29 23.71 21.84
C ALA A 374 -14.87 24.94 22.68
N ARG A 375 -15.85 25.75 23.11
CA ARG A 375 -15.59 26.93 23.97
C ARG A 375 -15.07 26.55 25.35
N ILE A 376 -15.69 25.56 26.00
CA ILE A 376 -15.23 25.09 27.31
C ILE A 376 -13.82 24.52 27.23
N SER A 377 -13.52 23.72 26.20
CA SER A 377 -12.18 23.16 26.03
C SER A 377 -11.12 24.26 25.96
N LYS A 378 -11.35 25.32 25.18
CA LYS A 378 -10.45 26.48 25.13
C LYS A 378 -10.25 27.15 26.48
N ILE A 379 -11.33 27.40 27.22
CA ILE A 379 -11.28 28.06 28.54
C ILE A 379 -10.50 27.20 29.54
N VAL A 380 -10.75 25.89 29.57
CA VAL A 380 -10.08 24.99 30.51
C VAL A 380 -8.59 24.84 30.15
N ILE A 381 -8.23 24.75 28.87
CA ILE A 381 -6.83 24.74 28.43
C ILE A 381 -6.11 26.02 28.88
N LEU A 382 -6.71 27.19 28.67
CA LEU A 382 -6.17 28.47 29.13
C LEU A 382 -5.99 28.50 30.65
N PHE A 383 -7.00 28.04 31.40
CA PHE A 383 -6.95 27.98 32.86
C PHE A 383 -5.81 27.07 33.36
N CYS A 384 -5.69 25.86 32.81
CA CYS A 384 -4.65 24.91 33.21
C CYS A 384 -3.24 25.38 32.85
N ASN A 385 -3.05 26.01 31.70
CA ASN A 385 -1.78 26.63 31.31
C ASN A 385 -1.37 27.76 32.25
N THR A 386 -2.34 28.56 32.70
CA THR A 386 -2.10 29.71 33.60
C THR A 386 -1.71 29.26 35.01
N HIS A 387 -2.30 28.17 35.51
CA HIS A 387 -2.10 27.72 36.89
C HIS A 387 -1.05 26.61 37.05
N LYS A 388 -0.29 26.27 35.99
CA LYS A 388 0.67 25.15 35.95
C LYS A 388 0.10 23.81 36.44
N HIS A 389 -1.22 23.67 36.47
CA HIS A 389 -1.86 22.39 36.75
C HIS A 389 -1.73 21.52 35.50
N ALA A 390 -1.32 20.26 35.70
CA ALA A 390 -1.23 19.30 34.63
C ALA A 390 -2.62 19.00 34.06
N ALA A 391 -3.07 19.76 33.05
CA ALA A 391 -4.07 19.27 32.08
C ALA A 391 -3.53 18.10 31.24
N LYS A 392 -2.28 17.67 31.50
CA LYS A 392 -1.69 16.46 30.92
C LYS A 392 -2.52 15.25 31.33
N GLY A 393 -3.49 14.89 30.48
CA GLY A 393 -4.21 13.62 30.59
C GLY A 393 -5.73 13.69 30.57
N SER A 394 -6.37 14.87 30.53
CA SER A 394 -7.82 14.90 30.32
C SER A 394 -8.13 14.63 28.84
N TRP A 395 -8.17 13.34 28.51
CA TRP A 395 -8.56 12.85 27.19
C TRP A 395 -9.92 13.44 26.77
N LEU A 396 -10.80 13.70 27.73
CA LEU A 396 -12.11 14.31 27.51
C LEU A 396 -12.00 15.72 26.92
N ILE A 397 -11.07 16.54 27.40
CA ILE A 397 -10.93 17.94 26.96
C ILE A 397 -10.18 18.05 25.64
N TYR A 398 -9.10 17.28 25.48
CA TYR A 398 -8.28 17.31 24.27
C TYR A 398 -8.97 16.60 23.11
N LEU A 399 -9.50 15.39 23.33
CA LEU A 399 -10.12 14.62 22.25
C LEU A 399 -11.46 15.22 21.83
N LEU A 400 -12.36 15.55 22.77
CA LEU A 400 -13.66 16.14 22.43
C LEU A 400 -13.54 17.60 21.99
N GLY A 401 -12.63 18.36 22.59
CA GLY A 401 -12.37 19.75 22.20
C GLY A 401 -11.86 19.84 20.76
N CYS A 402 -10.81 19.08 20.43
CA CYS A 402 -10.29 19.05 19.06
C CYS A 402 -11.33 18.50 18.07
N ALA A 403 -12.06 17.43 18.43
CA ALA A 403 -13.14 16.89 17.59
C ALA A 403 -14.26 17.92 17.35
N ALA A 404 -14.67 18.66 18.38
CA ALA A 404 -15.69 19.70 18.26
C ALA A 404 -15.21 20.85 17.35
N GLU A 405 -13.96 21.29 17.49
CA GLU A 405 -13.37 22.30 16.61
C GLU A 405 -13.29 21.82 15.16
N LEU A 406 -12.80 20.60 14.94
CA LEU A 406 -12.74 19.96 13.62
C LEU A 406 -14.12 19.89 12.96
N PHE A 407 -15.15 19.50 13.72
CA PHE A 407 -16.53 19.46 13.25
C PHE A 407 -17.00 20.85 12.81
N ILE A 408 -16.78 21.88 13.64
CA ILE A 408 -17.19 23.26 13.37
C ILE A 408 -16.45 23.83 12.14
N SER A 409 -15.17 23.55 12.00
CA SER A 409 -14.36 24.04 10.87
C SER A 409 -14.63 23.30 9.56
N SER A 410 -15.17 22.09 9.61
CA SER A 410 -15.41 21.25 8.43
C SER A 410 -16.47 21.86 7.50
N ARG A 411 -16.26 21.70 6.19
CA ARG A 411 -17.19 22.16 5.14
C ARG A 411 -17.34 21.10 4.04
N GLY A 412 -18.43 21.18 3.28
CA GLY A 412 -18.66 20.31 2.11
C GLY A 412 -18.64 18.82 2.45
N PHE A 413 -17.81 18.05 1.74
CA PHE A 413 -17.71 16.60 1.90
C PHE A 413 -17.25 16.18 3.30
N GLU A 414 -16.28 16.90 3.90
CA GLU A 414 -15.77 16.57 5.23
C GLU A 414 -16.84 16.75 6.30
N ARG A 415 -17.69 17.78 6.15
CA ARG A 415 -18.85 17.97 7.03
C ARG A 415 -19.83 16.82 6.91
N GLY A 416 -20.14 16.36 5.68
CA GLY A 416 -21.02 15.21 5.46
C GLY A 416 -20.50 13.93 6.12
N LEU A 417 -19.21 13.63 5.96
CA LEU A 417 -18.56 12.49 6.61
C LEU A 417 -18.60 12.61 8.15
N PHE A 418 -18.29 13.79 8.69
CA PHE A 418 -18.28 14.00 10.13
C PHE A 418 -19.68 13.89 10.73
N THR A 419 -20.72 14.38 10.04
CA THR A 419 -22.11 14.17 10.46
C THR A 419 -22.44 12.68 10.53
N GLN A 420 -22.07 11.90 9.51
CA GLN A 420 -22.29 10.44 9.53
C GLN A 420 -21.58 9.76 10.70
N LEU A 421 -20.34 10.12 10.99
CA LEU A 421 -19.58 9.58 12.13
C LEU A 421 -20.18 10.00 13.47
N LEU A 422 -20.67 11.23 13.57
CA LEU A 422 -21.34 11.75 14.75
C LEU A 422 -22.65 10.96 15.02
N THR A 423 -23.47 10.74 13.99
CA THR A 423 -24.69 9.93 14.07
C THR A 423 -24.38 8.48 14.42
N LEU A 424 -23.33 7.90 13.81
CA LEU A 424 -22.87 6.55 14.16
C LEU A 424 -22.51 6.43 15.64
N GLY A 425 -21.80 7.43 16.19
CA GLY A 425 -21.48 7.48 17.60
C GLY A 425 -22.72 7.59 18.49
N ARG A 426 -23.66 8.48 18.15
CA ARG A 426 -24.93 8.65 18.91
C ARG A 426 -25.72 7.35 19.01
N ASN A 427 -25.78 6.59 17.92
CA ASN A 427 -26.45 5.29 17.86
C ASN A 427 -25.72 4.21 18.68
N ASN A 428 -24.46 4.43 19.06
CA ASN A 428 -23.62 3.52 19.83
C ASN A 428 -23.16 4.13 21.16
N ARG A 429 -24.05 4.83 21.86
CA ARG A 429 -23.78 5.56 23.11
C ARG A 429 -23.11 4.73 24.23
N SER A 430 -23.26 3.41 24.23
CA SER A 430 -22.66 2.50 25.22
C SER A 430 -21.15 2.27 25.02
N PHE A 431 -20.57 2.72 23.90
CA PHE A 431 -19.16 2.48 23.56
C PHE A 431 -18.16 3.10 24.56
N ILE A 432 -18.50 4.24 25.17
CA ILE A 432 -17.65 4.94 26.14
C ILE A 432 -17.94 4.46 27.59
N GLY A 433 -18.85 3.50 27.75
CA GLY A 433 -19.32 2.98 29.03
C GLY A 433 -20.84 3.10 29.12
N ALA A 434 -21.49 2.06 29.63
CA ALA A 434 -22.92 2.10 29.93
C ALA A 434 -23.17 2.96 31.17
N ARG A 435 -24.23 3.78 31.15
CA ARG A 435 -24.84 4.24 32.41
C ARG A 435 -25.40 3.00 33.11
N SER A 436 -24.85 2.66 34.27
CA SER A 436 -25.51 1.81 35.26
C SER A 436 -26.72 2.54 35.84
#